data_AF-A0A2A5CJ12-F1
#
_entry.id   AF-A0A2A5CJ12-F1
#
_cell.length_a   1.000
_cell.length_b   1.000
_cell.length_c   1.000
_cell.angle_alpha   90.00
_cell.angle_beta   90.00
_cell.angle_gamma   90.00
#
_symmetry.space_group_name_H-M   'P 1'
#
loop_
_entity.id
_entity.type
_entity.pdbx_description
1 polymer ?
#
loop_
_entity_poly.entity_id
_entity_poly.type
_entity_poly.pdbx_seq_one_letter_code
_entity_poly.pdbx_strand_id
1 'polypeptide(L)'
;MTNAQRQPVIDLGEGLSGLLKYDSSTIYSREEWGSKLTFHDYQEDFERLFGLVRIFLDLPYELLPDAQLNQIIQVVTAASAHLASIDAFDSSIANNPQQTITALGNQVKIHADAVTVQMAQWISYLAYQKGDVSSNISSLESAIGQGEKLVAEAKGRIEKEEGEIKRIVQQAQDFAGDKGVTIFTQQFDTEAGNNKTEAKNWLKATVGVFTLTTFTLSIFMYQLTGVSNWYEWLSRAALIGVLITAGAWCSKNYRILRHQEAVNRHKANGLKSFLLFRDAADNDEATRNAVLMETTRSIFATPDSGFVQQGNNAQASEIRILDGARAAVAATKTSRSVE
;
A
#
# COMPACT_ATOMS: atom_id res chain seq x y z
N MET A 1 -9.09 30.49 20.99
CA MET A 1 -9.13 31.42 22.14
C MET A 1 -8.92 32.82 21.59
N THR A 2 -10.01 33.55 21.41
CA THR A 2 -10.03 34.95 20.96
C THR A 2 -9.28 35.79 21.98
N ASN A 3 -8.08 36.27 21.64
CA ASN A 3 -7.31 37.19 22.47
C ASN A 3 -8.17 38.42 22.74
N ALA A 4 -8.62 38.59 23.99
CA ALA A 4 -9.08 39.90 24.44
C ALA A 4 -7.91 40.86 24.21
N GLN A 5 -8.06 41.81 23.29
CA GLN A 5 -7.00 42.76 22.96
C GLN A 5 -6.60 43.49 24.24
N ARG A 6 -5.33 43.36 24.62
CA ARG A 6 -4.78 43.99 25.83
C ARG A 6 -4.99 45.50 25.74
N GLN A 7 -5.42 46.16 26.82
CA GLN A 7 -5.68 47.61 26.82
C GLN A 7 -4.50 48.44 26.25
N PRO A 8 -3.22 48.17 26.61
CA PRO A 8 -2.08 48.90 26.05
C PRO A 8 -1.93 48.75 24.52
N VAL A 9 -2.40 47.65 23.94
CA VAL A 9 -2.37 47.46 22.48
C VAL A 9 -3.35 48.41 21.80
N ILE A 10 -4.55 48.54 22.36
CA ILE A 10 -5.60 49.42 21.86
C ILE A 10 -5.12 50.88 21.98
N ASP A 11 -4.65 51.26 23.17
CA ASP A 11 -4.17 52.61 23.47
C ASP A 11 -3.01 53.02 22.54
N LEU A 12 -2.09 52.09 22.25
CA LEU A 12 -1.00 52.35 21.31
C LEU A 12 -1.51 52.54 19.87
N GLY A 13 -2.43 51.69 19.41
CA GLY A 13 -3.04 51.81 18.08
C GLY A 13 -3.75 53.15 17.90
N GLU A 14 -4.51 53.58 18.92
CA GLU A 14 -5.15 54.90 18.94
C GLU A 14 -4.13 56.05 18.97
N GLY A 15 -3.07 55.95 19.78
CA GLY A 15 -2.02 56.95 19.87
C GLY A 15 -1.25 57.13 18.57
N LEU A 16 -0.85 56.04 17.91
CA LEU A 16 -0.15 56.05 16.62
C LEU A 16 -1.06 56.65 15.52
N SER A 17 -2.33 56.24 15.49
CA SER A 17 -3.31 56.78 14.53
C SER A 17 -3.61 58.26 14.79
N GLY A 18 -3.66 58.67 16.05
CA GLY A 18 -3.84 60.06 16.46
C GLY A 18 -2.69 60.95 16.01
N LEU A 19 -1.46 60.47 16.13
CA LEU A 19 -0.27 61.18 15.68
C LEU A 19 -0.25 61.36 14.15
N LEU A 20 -0.63 60.33 13.38
CA LEU A 20 -0.68 60.41 11.92
C LEU A 20 -1.72 61.40 11.36
N LYS A 21 -2.72 61.83 12.16
CA LYS A 21 -3.68 62.86 11.71
C LYS A 21 -3.00 64.19 11.38
N TYR A 22 -1.84 64.45 11.97
CA TYR A 22 -1.06 65.67 11.77
C TYR A 22 -0.07 65.56 10.59
N ASP A 23 0.01 64.41 9.90
CA ASP A 23 0.83 64.27 8.71
C ASP A 23 0.15 64.93 7.50
N SER A 24 0.35 66.23 7.40
CA SER A 24 -0.18 67.09 6.35
C SER A 24 0.85 68.12 5.94
N SER A 25 0.87 68.51 4.67
CA SER A 25 1.74 69.59 4.18
C SER A 25 1.47 70.93 4.88
N THR A 26 0.28 71.10 5.48
CA THR A 26 -0.13 72.29 6.24
C THR A 26 0.57 72.44 7.57
N ILE A 27 1.28 71.41 8.05
CA ILE A 27 2.07 71.50 9.29
C ILE A 27 3.38 72.28 9.11
N TYR A 28 3.91 72.28 7.87
CA TYR A 28 5.19 72.92 7.56
C TYR A 28 5.04 74.41 7.29
N SER A 29 3.94 74.81 6.66
CA SER A 29 3.64 76.20 6.34
C SER A 29 2.14 76.40 6.14
N ARG A 30 1.67 77.60 6.49
CA ARG A 30 0.30 78.04 6.26
C ARG A 30 0.32 79.43 5.65
N GLU A 31 -0.67 79.76 4.83
CA GLU A 31 -0.75 81.09 4.18
C GLU A 31 -0.78 82.22 5.23
N GLU A 32 -1.42 81.98 6.38
CA GLU A 32 -1.51 82.87 7.55
C GLU A 32 -0.17 83.15 8.25
N TRP A 33 0.84 82.29 8.09
CA TRP A 33 2.16 82.46 8.69
C TRP A 33 3.13 83.23 7.76
N GLY A 34 2.83 83.32 6.47
CA GLY A 34 3.69 83.96 5.49
C GLY A 34 5.03 83.25 5.28
N SER A 35 5.97 83.89 4.58
CA SER A 35 7.23 83.26 4.13
C SER A 35 8.34 83.16 5.18
N LYS A 36 8.17 83.75 6.37
CA LYS A 36 9.21 83.79 7.42
C LYS A 36 8.94 82.85 8.60
N LEU A 37 7.69 82.47 8.81
CA LEU A 37 7.22 81.68 9.95
C LEU A 37 6.86 80.26 9.47
N THR A 38 7.88 79.47 9.12
CA THR A 38 7.71 78.11 8.58
C THR A 38 8.53 77.08 9.35
N PHE A 39 8.07 75.84 9.40
CA PHE A 39 8.80 74.71 9.99
C PHE A 39 9.65 73.94 8.96
N HIS A 40 9.95 74.54 7.82
CA HIS A 40 10.66 73.88 6.73
C HIS A 40 12.06 73.37 7.15
N ASP A 41 12.74 74.09 8.05
CA ASP A 41 14.04 73.69 8.61
C ASP A 41 13.97 72.38 9.43
N TYR A 42 12.76 71.94 9.82
CA TYR A 42 12.51 70.74 10.63
C TYR A 42 11.79 69.64 9.84
N GLN A 43 11.62 69.79 8.52
CA GLN A 43 10.83 68.87 7.70
C GLN A 43 11.29 67.42 7.82
N GLU A 44 12.61 67.18 7.81
CA GLU A 44 13.19 65.84 7.96
C GLU A 44 12.77 65.15 9.28
N ASP A 45 12.66 65.93 10.36
CA ASP A 45 12.25 65.39 11.67
C ASP A 45 10.79 64.95 11.69
N PHE A 46 9.90 65.71 11.04
CA PHE A 46 8.49 65.31 10.85
C PHE A 46 8.36 64.08 9.97
N GLU A 47 9.03 64.07 8.80
CA GLU A 47 8.97 62.94 7.87
C GLU A 47 9.48 61.65 8.53
N ARG A 48 10.57 61.74 9.29
CA ARG A 48 11.11 60.63 10.08
C ARG A 48 10.11 60.13 11.12
N LEU A 49 9.49 61.05 11.87
CA LEU A 49 8.48 60.73 12.87
C LEU A 49 7.30 59.98 12.25
N PHE A 50 6.68 60.53 11.20
CA PHE A 50 5.53 59.92 10.55
C PHE A 50 5.88 58.61 9.82
N GLY A 51 7.05 58.55 9.19
CA GLY A 51 7.55 57.36 8.51
C GLY A 51 7.70 56.17 9.46
N LEU A 52 8.30 56.38 10.63
CA LEU A 52 8.45 55.35 11.66
C LEU A 52 7.10 54.87 12.22
N VAL A 53 6.18 55.80 12.44
CA VAL A 53 4.83 55.47 12.93
C VAL A 53 4.08 54.61 11.93
N ARG A 54 4.18 54.91 10.62
CA ARG A 54 3.60 54.06 9.56
C ARG A 54 4.18 52.65 9.54
N ILE A 55 5.50 52.53 9.61
CA ILE A 55 6.17 51.23 9.62
C ILE A 55 5.67 50.40 10.81
N PHE A 56 5.57 51.02 11.98
CA PHE A 56 5.21 50.31 13.20
C PHE A 56 3.74 49.89 13.26
N LEU A 57 2.83 50.67 12.66
CA LEU A 57 1.42 50.30 12.52
C LEU A 57 1.21 49.03 11.67
N ASP A 58 2.11 48.77 10.72
CA ASP A 58 2.08 47.58 9.87
C ASP A 58 2.76 46.36 10.53
N LEU A 59 3.45 46.55 11.66
CA LEU A 59 4.13 45.48 12.38
C LEU A 59 3.23 44.87 13.47
N PRO A 60 3.42 43.59 13.85
CA PRO A 60 2.63 42.93 14.89
C PRO A 60 3.06 43.38 16.30
N TYR A 61 2.90 44.68 16.60
CA TYR A 61 3.31 45.27 17.88
C TYR A 61 2.56 44.67 19.07
N GLU A 62 1.46 43.93 18.85
CA GLU A 62 0.74 43.17 19.87
C GLU A 62 1.56 42.01 20.45
N LEU A 63 2.74 41.72 19.91
CA LEU A 63 3.69 40.76 20.48
C LEU A 63 4.57 41.37 21.57
N LEU A 64 4.59 42.70 21.72
CA LEU A 64 5.44 43.37 22.69
C LEU A 64 4.90 43.21 24.13
N PRO A 65 5.78 43.15 25.15
CA PRO A 65 5.36 43.21 26.55
C PRO A 65 4.65 44.52 26.89
N ASP A 66 3.69 44.48 27.82
CA ASP A 66 2.91 45.66 28.22
C ASP A 66 3.79 46.81 28.72
N ALA A 67 4.89 46.51 29.41
CA ALA A 67 5.85 47.51 29.85
C ALA A 67 6.46 48.30 28.66
N GLN A 68 6.73 47.62 27.55
CA GLN A 68 7.32 48.22 26.34
C GLN A 68 6.27 48.98 25.55
N LEU A 69 5.06 48.43 25.44
CA LEU A 69 3.91 49.13 24.87
C LEU A 69 3.66 50.45 25.61
N ASN A 70 3.63 50.43 26.94
CA ASN A 70 3.43 51.64 27.74
C ASN A 70 4.53 52.69 27.55
N GLN A 71 5.79 52.28 27.38
CA GLN A 71 6.88 53.22 27.06
C GLN A 71 6.71 53.85 25.67
N ILE A 72 6.28 53.06 24.67
CA ILE A 72 5.99 53.58 23.34
C ILE A 72 4.78 54.53 23.39
N ILE A 73 3.72 54.16 24.09
CA ILE A 73 2.53 55.01 24.30
C ILE A 73 2.92 56.36 24.89
N GLN A 74 3.79 56.38 25.90
CA GLN A 74 4.24 57.62 26.53
C GLN A 74 4.93 58.55 25.53
N VAL A 75 5.88 58.05 24.73
CA VAL A 75 6.60 58.89 23.76
C VAL A 75 5.71 59.34 22.60
N VAL A 76 4.81 58.47 22.13
CA VAL A 76 3.85 58.80 21.06
C VAL A 76 2.81 59.81 21.53
N THR A 77 2.29 59.66 22.75
CA THR A 77 1.31 60.60 23.32
C THR A 77 1.94 61.97 23.53
N ALA A 78 3.18 62.03 24.03
CA ALA A 78 3.91 63.28 24.19
C ALA A 78 4.15 63.98 22.84
N ALA A 79 4.57 63.21 21.81
CA ALA A 79 4.73 63.74 20.47
C ALA A 79 3.41 64.25 19.89
N SER A 80 2.30 63.50 20.04
CA SER A 80 0.98 63.92 19.57
C SER A 80 0.48 65.19 20.26
N ALA A 81 0.72 65.34 21.56
CA ALA A 81 0.36 66.55 22.30
C ALA A 81 1.17 67.77 21.81
N HIS A 82 2.45 67.56 21.49
CA HIS A 82 3.29 68.60 20.91
C HIS A 82 2.81 69.01 19.51
N LEU A 83 2.48 68.05 18.64
CA LEU A 83 1.92 68.34 17.31
C LEU A 83 0.59 69.09 17.40
N ALA A 84 -0.26 68.77 18.38
CA ALA A 84 -1.48 69.52 18.66
C ALA A 84 -1.18 70.98 19.06
N SER A 85 -0.09 71.23 19.79
CA SER A 85 0.33 72.59 20.15
C SER A 85 0.85 73.39 18.96
N ILE A 86 1.46 72.73 17.98
CA ILE A 86 1.86 73.34 16.70
C ILE A 86 0.63 73.66 15.87
N ASP A 87 -0.36 72.75 15.85
CA ASP A 87 -1.59 72.97 15.10
C ASP A 87 -2.43 74.13 15.67
N ALA A 88 -2.41 74.29 17.00
CA ALA A 88 -3.07 75.38 17.73
C ALA A 88 -2.26 76.69 17.78
N PHE A 89 -1.08 76.76 17.15
CA PHE A 89 -0.24 77.95 17.17
C PHE A 89 -0.87 79.10 16.35
N ASP A 90 -1.06 80.25 17.01
CA ASP A 90 -1.58 81.48 16.41
C ASP A 90 -0.50 82.58 16.43
N SER A 91 -0.10 83.03 15.24
CA SER A 91 0.93 84.05 15.05
C SER A 91 0.48 85.47 15.46
N SER A 92 -0.83 85.71 15.58
CA SER A 92 -1.39 87.03 15.91
C SER A 92 -1.36 87.36 17.40
N ILE A 93 -1.25 86.34 18.26
CA ILE A 93 -1.30 86.47 19.72
C ILE A 93 0.11 86.39 20.34
N ALA A 94 1.09 85.87 19.61
CA ALA A 94 2.44 85.62 20.13
C ALA A 94 3.30 86.90 20.18
N ASN A 95 3.91 87.17 21.35
CA ASN A 95 4.83 88.31 21.56
C ASN A 95 6.12 88.23 20.69
N ASN A 96 6.57 87.02 20.35
CA ASN A 96 7.71 86.80 19.45
C ASN A 96 7.52 85.50 18.61
N PRO A 97 6.73 85.56 17.52
CA PRO A 97 6.34 84.38 16.75
C PRO A 97 7.52 83.58 16.18
N GLN A 98 8.60 84.25 15.77
CA GLN A 98 9.79 83.59 15.21
C GLN A 98 10.48 82.71 16.25
N GLN A 99 10.70 83.25 17.45
CA GLN A 99 11.33 82.51 18.54
C GLN A 99 10.44 81.32 18.97
N THR A 100 9.12 81.50 18.96
CA THR A 100 8.17 80.42 19.27
C THR A 100 8.23 79.30 18.24
N ILE A 101 8.28 79.60 16.94
CA ILE A 101 8.43 78.57 15.88
C ILE A 101 9.74 77.81 16.02
N THR A 102 10.86 78.50 16.24
CA THR A 102 12.15 77.83 16.47
C THR A 102 12.11 76.93 17.71
N ALA A 103 11.45 77.36 18.79
CA ALA A 103 11.28 76.54 19.99
C ALA A 103 10.40 75.30 19.72
N LEU A 104 9.26 75.48 19.06
CA LEU A 104 8.35 74.40 18.68
C LEU A 104 9.02 73.39 17.74
N GLY A 105 9.78 73.85 16.73
CA GLY A 105 10.50 73.00 15.80
C GLY A 105 11.62 72.19 16.47
N ASN A 106 12.39 72.82 17.36
CA ASN A 106 13.40 72.08 18.15
C ASN A 106 12.78 70.99 19.03
N GLN A 107 11.56 71.19 19.54
CA GLN A 107 10.84 70.16 20.28
C GLN A 107 10.34 69.03 19.36
N VAL A 108 9.99 69.30 18.09
CA VAL A 108 9.68 68.24 17.11
C VAL A 108 10.86 67.30 16.95
N LYS A 109 12.07 67.85 16.81
CA LYS A 109 13.30 67.05 16.74
C LYS A 109 13.48 66.15 17.96
N ILE A 110 13.29 66.68 19.15
CA ILE A 110 13.39 65.91 20.42
C ILE A 110 12.37 64.76 20.43
N HIS A 111 11.13 65.02 20.02
CA HIS A 111 10.10 64.00 19.94
C HIS A 111 10.39 62.95 18.85
N ALA A 112 10.85 63.37 17.68
CA ALA A 112 11.25 62.48 16.59
C ALA A 112 12.40 61.56 17.02
N ASP A 113 13.40 62.08 17.73
CA ASP A 113 14.51 61.30 18.28
C ASP A 113 14.02 60.29 19.35
N ALA A 114 13.18 60.73 20.28
CA ALA A 114 12.64 59.88 21.34
C ALA A 114 11.79 58.71 20.79
N VAL A 115 10.92 59.00 19.82
CA VAL A 115 10.10 58.01 19.13
C VAL A 115 10.99 57.03 18.34
N THR A 116 12.01 57.54 17.64
CA THR A 116 12.97 56.73 16.89
C THR A 116 13.69 55.74 17.79
N VAL A 117 14.29 56.21 18.90
CA VAL A 117 15.03 55.35 19.82
C VAL A 117 14.12 54.25 20.40
N GLN A 118 12.92 54.62 20.82
CA GLN A 118 12.02 53.69 21.48
C GLN A 118 11.44 52.63 20.54
N MET A 119 11.16 52.98 19.28
CA MET A 119 10.54 52.07 18.31
C MET A 119 11.57 51.27 17.51
N ALA A 120 12.72 51.86 17.14
CA ALA A 120 13.71 51.22 16.28
C ALA A 120 14.24 49.90 16.83
N GLN A 121 14.41 49.79 18.16
CA GLN A 121 14.88 48.58 18.82
C GLN A 121 13.96 47.35 18.60
N TRP A 122 12.68 47.57 18.30
CA TRP A 122 11.70 46.51 18.12
C TRP A 122 11.44 46.13 16.67
N ILE A 123 11.80 47.00 15.71
CA ILE A 123 11.48 46.82 14.28
C ILE A 123 12.00 45.47 13.77
N SER A 124 13.26 45.13 14.05
CA SER A 124 13.85 43.87 13.56
C SER A 124 13.16 42.62 14.12
N TYR A 125 12.82 42.63 15.42
CA TYR A 125 12.11 41.53 16.06
C TYR A 125 10.70 41.36 15.49
N LEU A 126 9.96 42.46 15.36
CA LEU A 126 8.58 42.45 14.86
C LEU A 126 8.52 42.09 13.37
N ALA A 127 9.46 42.57 12.56
CA ALA A 127 9.57 42.21 11.15
C ALA A 127 9.87 40.71 10.96
N TYR A 128 10.74 40.15 11.80
CA TYR A 128 11.02 38.71 11.81
C TYR A 128 9.75 37.90 12.14
N GLN A 129 9.01 38.29 13.18
CA GLN A 129 7.77 37.61 13.58
C GLN A 129 6.68 37.71 12.49
N LYS A 130 6.55 38.86 11.82
CA LYS A 130 5.59 39.06 10.72
C LYS A 130 5.85 38.09 9.55
N GLY A 131 7.11 37.85 9.22
CA GLY A 131 7.50 36.96 8.11
C GLY A 131 7.36 35.47 8.42
N ASP A 132 7.72 35.03 9.62
CA ASP A 132 7.77 33.62 10.02
C ASP A 132 6.35 33.03 10.25
N VAL A 133 5.46 33.81 10.88
CA VAL A 133 4.14 33.33 11.32
C VAL A 133 3.17 33.10 10.15
N SER A 134 3.13 33.99 9.15
CA SER A 134 2.22 33.83 8.01
C SER A 134 2.64 32.70 7.06
N SER A 135 3.95 32.50 6.89
CA SER A 135 4.50 31.44 6.04
C SER A 135 4.27 30.06 6.66
N ASN A 136 4.49 29.93 7.98
CA ASN A 136 4.35 28.66 8.69
C ASN A 136 2.90 28.16 8.76
N ILE A 137 1.91 29.04 8.93
CA ILE A 137 0.49 28.65 8.96
C ILE A 137 0.07 28.04 7.62
N SER A 138 0.44 28.66 6.50
CA SER A 138 0.12 28.13 5.16
C SER A 138 0.79 26.78 4.88
N SER A 139 2.01 26.59 5.39
CA SER A 139 2.77 25.33 5.26
C SER A 139 2.15 24.22 6.10
N LEU A 140 1.66 24.54 7.31
CA LEU A 140 0.97 23.61 8.20
C LEU A 140 -0.39 23.16 7.63
N GLU A 141 -1.20 24.09 7.12
CA GLU A 141 -2.50 23.75 6.50
C GLU A 141 -2.32 22.84 5.27
N SER A 142 -1.32 23.12 4.43
CA SER A 142 -0.98 22.29 3.28
C SER A 142 -0.50 20.89 3.70
N ALA A 143 0.36 20.79 4.71
CA ALA A 143 0.86 19.51 5.21
C ALA A 143 -0.26 18.65 5.84
N ILE A 144 -1.19 19.27 6.58
CA ILE A 144 -2.36 18.57 7.15
C ILE A 144 -3.27 18.06 6.04
N GLY A 145 -3.60 18.89 5.04
CA GLY A 145 -4.44 18.47 3.91
C GLY A 145 -3.81 17.35 3.07
N GLN A 146 -2.48 17.37 2.88
CA GLN A 146 -1.76 16.28 2.24
C GLN A 146 -1.79 15.00 3.08
N GLY A 147 -1.63 15.12 4.41
CA GLY A 147 -1.72 14.00 5.34
C GLY A 147 -3.09 13.32 5.32
N GLU A 148 -4.17 14.09 5.38
CA GLU A 148 -5.55 13.58 5.32
C GLU A 148 -5.81 12.82 4.01
N LYS A 149 -5.35 13.36 2.89
CA LYS A 149 -5.47 12.72 1.58
C LYS A 149 -4.69 11.40 1.52
N LEU A 150 -3.46 11.37 2.04
CA LEU A 150 -2.61 10.18 2.08
C LEU A 150 -3.24 9.08 2.94
N VAL A 151 -3.84 9.43 4.08
CA VAL A 151 -4.56 8.50 4.95
C VAL A 151 -5.82 7.95 4.26
N ALA A 152 -6.59 8.81 3.58
CA ALA A 152 -7.78 8.39 2.84
C ALA A 152 -7.43 7.44 1.67
N GLU A 153 -6.39 7.75 0.90
CA GLU A 153 -5.90 6.90 -0.18
C GLU A 153 -5.34 5.57 0.34
N ALA A 154 -4.56 5.59 1.43
CA ALA A 154 -4.04 4.39 2.07
C ALA A 154 -5.17 3.47 2.57
N LYS A 155 -6.20 4.05 3.21
CA LYS A 155 -7.37 3.30 3.66
C LYS A 155 -8.12 2.67 2.48
N GLY A 156 -8.36 3.44 1.41
CA GLY A 156 -9.01 2.93 0.20
C GLY A 156 -8.21 1.81 -0.49
N ARG A 157 -6.87 1.92 -0.50
CA ARG A 157 -5.99 0.85 -1.00
C ARG A 157 -6.07 -0.42 -0.14
N ILE A 158 -6.04 -0.28 1.19
CA ILE A 158 -6.13 -1.42 2.11
C ILE A 158 -7.47 -2.15 1.93
N GLU A 159 -8.59 -1.43 1.87
CA GLU A 159 -9.91 -2.04 1.66
C GLU A 159 -9.99 -2.79 0.32
N LYS A 160 -9.39 -2.23 -0.74
CA LYS A 160 -9.33 -2.87 -2.05
C LYS A 160 -8.43 -4.11 -2.04
N GLU A 161 -7.24 -4.01 -1.48
CA GLU A 161 -6.29 -5.13 -1.38
C GLU A 161 -6.85 -6.26 -0.49
N GLU A 162 -7.54 -5.94 0.61
CA GLU A 162 -8.22 -6.93 1.45
C GLU A 162 -9.32 -7.67 0.66
N GLY A 163 -10.10 -6.95 -0.14
CA GLY A 163 -11.10 -7.53 -1.03
C GLY A 163 -10.49 -8.46 -2.09
N GLU A 164 -9.40 -8.04 -2.73
CA GLU A 164 -8.69 -8.86 -3.71
C GLU A 164 -8.07 -10.11 -3.09
N ILE A 165 -7.46 -10.01 -1.91
CA ILE A 165 -6.91 -11.15 -1.16
C ILE A 165 -8.00 -12.15 -0.81
N LYS A 166 -9.15 -11.70 -0.27
CA LYS A 166 -10.29 -12.58 0.03
C LYS A 166 -10.75 -13.34 -1.22
N ARG A 167 -10.84 -12.65 -2.35
CA ARG A 167 -11.22 -13.26 -3.63
C ARG A 167 -10.20 -14.31 -4.10
N ILE A 168 -8.91 -14.01 -4.00
CA ILE A 168 -7.84 -14.96 -4.38
C ILE A 168 -7.86 -16.19 -3.48
N VAL A 169 -7.99 -16.00 -2.16
CA VAL A 169 -8.07 -17.10 -1.19
C VAL A 169 -9.29 -17.97 -1.50
N GLN A 170 -10.45 -17.38 -1.75
CA GLN A 170 -11.66 -18.12 -2.08
C GLN A 170 -11.53 -18.87 -3.42
N GLN A 171 -10.94 -18.26 -4.44
CA GLN A 171 -10.67 -18.94 -5.71
C GLN A 171 -9.68 -20.10 -5.56
N ALA A 172 -8.64 -19.94 -4.74
CA ALA A 172 -7.69 -21.01 -4.45
C ALA A 172 -8.36 -22.16 -3.68
N GLN A 173 -9.24 -21.85 -2.72
CA GLN A 173 -10.03 -22.83 -1.98
C GLN A 173 -11.01 -23.57 -2.89
N ASP A 174 -11.75 -22.86 -3.74
CA ASP A 174 -12.67 -23.45 -4.74
C ASP A 174 -11.93 -24.35 -5.74
N PHE A 175 -10.73 -23.93 -6.15
CA PHE A 175 -9.90 -24.71 -7.07
C PHE A 175 -9.32 -25.96 -6.39
N ALA A 176 -8.83 -25.84 -5.14
CA ALA A 176 -8.26 -26.96 -4.40
C ALA A 176 -9.31 -27.96 -3.90
N GLY A 177 -10.52 -27.49 -3.60
CA GLY A 177 -11.65 -28.31 -3.14
C GLY A 177 -12.40 -28.97 -4.29
N ASP A 178 -13.44 -28.30 -4.79
CA ASP A 178 -14.44 -28.95 -5.65
C ASP A 178 -14.01 -29.02 -7.11
N LYS A 179 -13.49 -27.91 -7.64
CA LYS A 179 -13.15 -27.84 -9.07
C LYS A 179 -11.96 -28.73 -9.38
N GLY A 180 -10.93 -28.73 -8.55
CA GLY A 180 -9.74 -29.56 -8.72
C GLY A 180 -10.06 -31.04 -8.63
N VAL A 181 -10.79 -31.47 -7.59
CA VAL A 181 -11.19 -32.88 -7.44
C VAL A 181 -12.08 -33.33 -8.59
N THR A 182 -13.00 -32.48 -9.07
CA THR A 182 -13.84 -32.77 -10.23
C THR A 182 -13.02 -32.93 -11.52
N ILE A 183 -12.05 -32.04 -11.76
CA ILE A 183 -11.15 -32.12 -12.93
C ILE A 183 -10.34 -33.41 -12.90
N PHE A 184 -9.70 -33.73 -11.77
CA PHE A 184 -8.92 -34.97 -11.63
C PHE A 184 -9.79 -36.21 -11.78
N THR A 185 -11.00 -36.20 -11.21
CA THR A 185 -11.99 -37.26 -11.40
C THR A 185 -12.27 -37.50 -12.87
N GLN A 186 -12.55 -36.44 -13.63
CA GLN A 186 -12.83 -36.52 -15.06
C GLN A 186 -11.61 -37.00 -15.86
N GLN A 187 -10.42 -36.53 -15.54
CA GLN A 187 -9.17 -36.98 -16.16
C GLN A 187 -8.94 -38.47 -15.94
N PHE A 188 -9.05 -38.96 -14.69
CA PHE A 188 -8.89 -40.38 -14.39
C PHE A 188 -9.96 -41.26 -15.04
N ASP A 189 -11.23 -40.82 -15.09
CA ASP A 189 -12.30 -41.56 -15.78
C ASP A 189 -12.06 -41.61 -17.30
N THR A 190 -11.59 -40.51 -17.90
CA THR A 190 -11.24 -40.44 -19.33
C THR A 190 -10.08 -41.38 -19.65
N GLU A 191 -9.01 -41.32 -18.85
CA GLU A 191 -7.84 -42.17 -19.02
C GLU A 191 -8.18 -43.65 -18.80
N ALA A 192 -9.05 -43.98 -17.85
CA ALA A 192 -9.58 -45.33 -17.70
C ALA A 192 -10.35 -45.79 -18.95
N GLY A 193 -11.13 -44.91 -19.57
CA GLY A 193 -11.83 -45.18 -20.82
C GLY A 193 -10.88 -45.43 -22.02
N ASN A 194 -9.82 -44.63 -22.13
CA ASN A 194 -8.78 -44.79 -23.15
C ASN A 194 -8.05 -46.13 -22.96
N ASN A 195 -7.56 -46.40 -21.75
CA ASN A 195 -6.89 -47.66 -21.41
C ASN A 195 -7.78 -48.89 -21.67
N LYS A 196 -9.08 -48.79 -21.40
CA LYS A 196 -10.05 -49.85 -21.73
C LYS A 196 -10.14 -50.10 -23.23
N THR A 197 -10.15 -49.03 -24.03
CA THR A 197 -10.26 -49.12 -25.49
C THR A 197 -8.99 -49.70 -26.08
N GLU A 198 -7.82 -49.23 -25.63
CA GLU A 198 -6.53 -49.78 -26.04
C GLU A 198 -6.37 -51.24 -25.60
N ALA A 199 -6.78 -51.59 -24.37
CA ALA A 199 -6.79 -52.98 -23.92
C ALA A 199 -7.64 -53.87 -24.83
N LYS A 200 -8.82 -53.41 -25.28
CA LYS A 200 -9.64 -54.16 -26.26
C LYS A 200 -8.91 -54.36 -27.60
N ASN A 201 -8.14 -53.37 -28.05
CA ASN A 201 -7.35 -53.49 -29.28
C ASN A 201 -6.23 -54.52 -29.10
N TRP A 202 -5.52 -54.49 -27.97
CA TRP A 202 -4.51 -55.50 -27.63
C TRP A 202 -5.08 -56.90 -27.43
N LEU A 203 -6.32 -57.02 -26.94
CA LEU A 203 -7.01 -58.30 -26.84
C LEU A 203 -7.29 -58.88 -28.23
N LYS A 204 -7.80 -58.05 -29.17
CA LYS A 204 -7.99 -58.47 -30.57
C LYS A 204 -6.66 -58.87 -31.22
N ALA A 205 -5.59 -58.13 -30.97
CA ALA A 205 -4.25 -58.46 -31.45
C ALA A 205 -3.76 -59.82 -30.88
N THR A 206 -3.96 -60.06 -29.59
CA THR A 206 -3.63 -61.34 -28.95
C THR A 206 -4.38 -62.51 -29.59
N VAL A 207 -5.70 -62.37 -29.80
CA VAL A 207 -6.52 -63.38 -30.48
C VAL A 207 -6.03 -63.61 -31.91
N GLY A 208 -5.68 -62.55 -32.64
CA GLY A 208 -5.10 -62.63 -33.98
C GLY A 208 -3.77 -63.40 -34.03
N VAL A 209 -2.84 -63.11 -33.11
CA VAL A 209 -1.56 -63.83 -33.02
C VAL A 209 -1.78 -65.29 -32.65
N PHE A 210 -2.70 -65.58 -31.72
CA PHE A 210 -2.97 -66.96 -31.30
C PHE A 210 -3.60 -67.79 -32.43
N THR A 211 -4.59 -67.23 -33.13
CA THR A 211 -5.19 -67.89 -34.31
C THR A 211 -4.17 -68.11 -35.43
N LEU A 212 -3.30 -67.13 -35.71
CA LEU A 212 -2.20 -67.28 -36.65
C LEU A 212 -1.23 -68.38 -36.21
N THR A 213 -0.90 -68.47 -34.92
CA THR A 213 -0.02 -69.50 -34.36
C THR A 213 -0.62 -70.91 -34.52
N THR A 214 -1.92 -71.08 -34.24
CA THR A 214 -2.61 -72.36 -34.44
C THR A 214 -2.68 -72.74 -35.92
N PHE A 215 -2.90 -71.77 -36.81
CA PHE A 215 -2.94 -72.00 -38.25
C PHE A 215 -1.57 -72.41 -38.81
N THR A 216 -0.48 -71.71 -38.45
CA THR A 216 0.88 -72.07 -38.87
C THR A 216 1.30 -73.43 -38.33
N LEU A 217 0.93 -73.75 -37.08
CA LEU A 217 1.15 -75.08 -36.51
C LEU A 217 0.39 -76.17 -37.28
N SER A 218 -0.85 -75.91 -37.69
CA SER A 218 -1.67 -76.87 -38.46
C SER A 218 -1.07 -77.15 -39.84
N ILE A 219 -0.61 -76.11 -40.55
CA ILE A 219 0.12 -76.27 -41.83
C ILE A 219 1.40 -77.06 -41.62
N PHE A 220 2.13 -76.76 -40.55
CA PHE A 220 3.37 -77.48 -40.22
C PHE A 220 3.12 -78.97 -40.00
N MET A 221 2.07 -79.34 -39.25
CA MET A 221 1.69 -80.74 -39.01
C MET A 221 1.28 -81.48 -40.28
N TYR A 222 0.66 -80.80 -41.25
CA TYR A 222 0.32 -81.40 -42.54
C TYR A 222 1.55 -81.62 -43.46
N GLN A 223 2.50 -80.69 -43.44
CA GLN A 223 3.73 -80.76 -44.26
C GLN A 223 4.84 -81.65 -43.67
N LEU A 224 4.64 -82.16 -42.45
CA LEU A 224 5.63 -82.97 -41.73
C LEU A 224 5.97 -84.29 -42.44
N THR A 225 5.12 -84.77 -43.34
CA THR A 225 5.33 -85.98 -44.15
C THR A 225 6.40 -85.84 -45.25
N GLY A 226 6.92 -84.64 -45.52
CA GLY A 226 7.86 -84.36 -46.62
C GLY A 226 9.20 -83.75 -46.23
N VAL A 227 9.52 -83.62 -44.93
CA VAL A 227 10.72 -82.94 -44.46
C VAL A 227 11.85 -83.95 -44.21
N SER A 228 12.95 -83.89 -44.97
CA SER A 228 14.13 -84.76 -44.77
C SER A 228 15.32 -84.06 -44.09
N ASN A 229 15.36 -82.72 -44.07
CA ASN A 229 16.52 -81.95 -43.64
C ASN A 229 16.27 -81.24 -42.30
N TRP A 230 17.26 -81.28 -41.39
CA TRP A 230 17.11 -80.72 -40.04
C TRP A 230 16.99 -79.18 -40.00
N TYR A 231 17.61 -78.47 -40.96
CA TYR A 231 17.56 -77.00 -41.04
C TYR A 231 16.14 -76.46 -41.33
N GLU A 232 15.34 -77.20 -42.09
CA GLU A 232 13.93 -76.85 -42.37
C GLU A 232 13.07 -76.99 -41.11
N TRP A 233 13.44 -77.89 -40.21
CA TRP A 233 12.80 -78.05 -38.90
C TRP A 233 13.14 -76.86 -37.98
N LEU A 234 14.41 -76.44 -37.96
CA LEU A 234 14.87 -75.34 -37.11
C LEU A 234 14.23 -73.99 -37.49
N SER A 235 14.16 -73.66 -38.78
CA SER A 235 13.59 -72.39 -39.24
C SER A 235 12.08 -72.29 -38.94
N ARG A 236 11.33 -73.39 -39.11
CA ARG A 236 9.90 -73.47 -38.78
C ARG A 236 9.64 -73.42 -37.28
N ALA A 237 10.47 -74.09 -36.47
CA ALA A 237 10.41 -73.98 -35.02
C ALA A 237 10.74 -72.57 -34.51
N ALA A 238 11.70 -71.89 -35.13
CA ALA A 238 12.02 -70.50 -34.82
C ALA A 238 10.85 -69.56 -35.10
N LEU A 239 10.14 -69.74 -36.22
CA LEU A 239 8.93 -68.96 -36.54
C LEU A 239 7.83 -69.12 -35.49
N ILE A 240 7.58 -70.36 -35.02
CA ILE A 240 6.60 -70.61 -33.95
C ILE A 240 7.08 -69.97 -32.63
N GLY A 241 8.37 -70.06 -32.31
CA GLY A 241 8.95 -69.41 -31.13
C GLY A 241 8.77 -67.89 -31.12
N VAL A 242 8.96 -67.24 -32.27
CA VAL A 242 8.69 -65.80 -32.43
C VAL A 242 7.21 -65.49 -32.23
N LEU A 243 6.30 -66.29 -32.80
CA LEU A 243 4.85 -66.10 -32.65
C LEU A 243 4.38 -66.26 -31.20
N ILE A 244 4.90 -67.26 -30.48
CA ILE A 244 4.60 -67.45 -29.04
C ILE A 244 5.11 -66.26 -28.23
N THR A 245 6.32 -65.78 -28.51
CA THR A 245 6.89 -64.60 -27.84
C THR A 245 6.07 -63.34 -28.12
N ALA A 246 5.62 -63.14 -29.36
CA ALA A 246 4.73 -62.05 -29.74
C ALA A 246 3.37 -62.15 -29.01
N GLY A 247 2.81 -63.35 -28.87
CA GLY A 247 1.57 -63.59 -28.12
C GLY A 247 1.72 -63.28 -26.62
N ALA A 248 2.85 -63.66 -26.02
CA ALA A 248 3.18 -63.32 -24.64
C ALA A 248 3.33 -61.80 -24.44
N TRP A 249 3.95 -61.10 -25.39
CA TRP A 249 4.06 -59.64 -25.40
C TRP A 249 2.69 -58.96 -25.45
N CYS A 250 1.81 -59.39 -26.37
CA CYS A 250 0.46 -58.83 -26.50
C CYS A 250 -0.36 -59.05 -25.23
N SER A 251 -0.28 -60.25 -24.65
CA SER A 251 -0.96 -60.61 -23.40
C SER A 251 -0.48 -59.75 -22.21
N LYS A 252 0.83 -59.48 -22.14
CA LYS A 252 1.42 -58.61 -21.12
C LYS A 252 0.89 -57.18 -21.24
N ASN A 253 0.85 -56.61 -22.44
CA ASN A 253 0.35 -55.25 -22.66
C ASN A 253 -1.15 -55.13 -22.33
N TYR A 254 -1.95 -56.13 -22.71
CA TYR A 254 -3.35 -56.22 -22.31
C TYR A 254 -3.53 -56.15 -20.79
N ARG A 255 -2.76 -56.96 -20.04
CA ARG A 255 -2.82 -56.99 -18.57
C ARG A 255 -2.41 -55.66 -17.93
N ILE A 256 -1.37 -55.01 -18.47
CA ILE A 256 -0.91 -53.69 -17.99
C ILE A 256 -1.99 -52.63 -18.19
N LEU A 257 -2.58 -52.54 -19.38
CA LEU A 257 -3.63 -51.56 -19.68
C LEU A 257 -4.91 -51.81 -18.85
N ARG A 258 -5.27 -53.07 -18.61
CA ARG A 258 -6.39 -53.42 -17.70
C ARG A 258 -6.10 -53.07 -16.24
N HIS A 259 -4.86 -53.22 -15.79
CA HIS A 259 -4.45 -52.74 -14.47
C HIS A 259 -4.54 -51.22 -14.37
N GLN A 260 -4.02 -50.49 -15.36
CA GLN A 260 -4.10 -49.02 -15.40
C GLN A 260 -5.55 -48.51 -15.48
N GLU A 261 -6.41 -49.17 -16.26
CA GLU A 261 -7.86 -48.91 -16.26
C GLU A 261 -8.45 -49.05 -14.86
N ALA A 262 -8.20 -50.18 -14.18
CA ALA A 262 -8.75 -50.45 -12.85
C ALA A 262 -8.26 -49.43 -11.80
N VAL A 263 -6.97 -49.09 -11.81
CA VAL A 263 -6.37 -48.10 -10.91
C VAL A 263 -6.96 -46.70 -11.15
N ASN A 264 -7.06 -46.27 -12.41
CA ASN A 264 -7.62 -44.96 -12.74
C ASN A 264 -9.12 -44.89 -12.40
N ARG A 265 -9.87 -45.96 -12.66
CA ARG A 265 -11.29 -46.08 -12.28
C ARG A 265 -11.47 -46.01 -10.76
N HIS A 266 -10.61 -46.68 -9.99
CA HIS A 266 -10.60 -46.63 -8.53
C HIS A 266 -10.34 -45.21 -8.04
N LYS A 267 -9.34 -44.52 -8.60
CA LYS A 267 -9.02 -43.12 -8.28
C LYS A 267 -10.20 -42.19 -8.57
N ALA A 268 -10.82 -42.31 -9.74
CA ALA A 268 -11.99 -41.49 -10.09
C ALA A 268 -13.18 -41.73 -9.14
N ASN A 269 -13.49 -42.99 -8.84
CA ASN A 269 -14.57 -43.32 -7.91
C ASN A 269 -14.26 -42.89 -6.47
N GLY A 270 -13.02 -43.06 -6.03
CA GLY A 270 -12.59 -42.64 -4.70
C GLY A 270 -12.66 -41.11 -4.54
N LEU A 271 -12.29 -40.33 -5.56
CA LEU A 271 -12.43 -38.87 -5.55
C LEU A 271 -13.90 -38.42 -5.52
N LYS A 272 -14.82 -39.12 -6.20
CA LYS A 272 -16.27 -38.87 -6.08
C LYS A 272 -16.77 -39.14 -4.66
N SER A 273 -16.38 -40.26 -4.07
CA SER A 273 -16.73 -40.60 -2.69
C SER A 273 -16.11 -39.64 -1.68
N PHE A 274 -14.90 -39.13 -1.94
CA PHE A 274 -14.23 -38.14 -1.11
C PHE A 274 -15.03 -36.84 -0.98
N LEU A 275 -15.58 -36.33 -2.09
CA LEU A 275 -16.45 -35.15 -2.06
C LEU A 275 -17.68 -35.41 -1.19
N LEU A 276 -18.36 -36.54 -1.42
CA LEU A 276 -19.55 -36.94 -0.65
C LEU A 276 -19.26 -37.07 0.85
N PHE A 277 -18.14 -37.68 1.23
CA PHE A 277 -17.77 -37.88 2.64
C PHE A 277 -17.31 -36.60 3.32
N ARG A 278 -16.56 -35.75 2.61
CA ARG A 278 -16.18 -34.43 3.12
C ARG A 278 -17.42 -33.58 3.39
N ASP A 279 -18.36 -33.53 2.45
CA ASP A 279 -19.58 -32.74 2.55
C ASP A 279 -20.50 -33.25 3.68
N ALA A 280 -20.52 -34.56 3.90
CA ALA A 280 -21.28 -35.16 5.01
C ALA A 280 -20.65 -34.93 6.39
N ALA A 281 -19.33 -34.71 6.47
CA ALA A 281 -18.58 -34.57 7.72
C ALA A 281 -18.43 -33.10 8.19
N ASP A 282 -19.16 -32.15 7.62
CA ASP A 282 -18.92 -30.72 7.82
C ASP A 282 -19.19 -30.22 9.26
N ASN A 283 -19.95 -30.98 10.05
CA ASN A 283 -20.33 -30.63 11.42
C ASN A 283 -19.30 -31.04 12.50
N ASP A 284 -18.28 -31.86 12.17
CA ASP A 284 -17.24 -32.29 13.12
C ASP A 284 -15.86 -32.31 12.45
N GLU A 285 -15.02 -31.35 12.84
CA GLU A 285 -13.68 -31.18 12.28
C GLU A 285 -12.73 -32.35 12.57
N ALA A 286 -12.89 -33.04 13.70
CA ALA A 286 -12.06 -34.22 14.02
C ALA A 286 -12.42 -35.40 13.10
N THR A 287 -13.72 -35.64 12.90
CA THR A 287 -14.23 -36.67 11.98
C THR A 287 -13.87 -36.32 10.53
N ARG A 288 -14.02 -35.06 10.11
CA ARG A 288 -13.61 -34.59 8.78
C ARG A 288 -12.13 -34.86 8.51
N ASN A 289 -11.24 -34.49 9.41
CA ASN A 289 -9.80 -34.68 9.23
C ASN A 289 -9.40 -36.17 9.17
N ALA A 290 -10.02 -37.03 9.98
CA ALA A 290 -9.77 -38.47 9.93
C ALA A 290 -10.25 -39.08 8.60
N VAL A 291 -11.45 -38.73 8.16
CA VAL A 291 -12.04 -39.17 6.89
C VAL A 291 -11.20 -38.69 5.70
N LEU A 292 -10.77 -37.42 5.69
CA LEU A 292 -9.92 -36.87 4.64
C LEU A 292 -8.60 -37.64 4.53
N MET A 293 -7.96 -37.93 5.66
CA MET A 293 -6.67 -38.64 5.68
C MET A 293 -6.79 -40.08 5.21
N GLU A 294 -7.77 -40.83 5.71
CA GLU A 294 -7.97 -42.23 5.32
C GLU A 294 -8.44 -42.34 3.86
N THR A 295 -9.32 -41.43 3.41
CA THR A 295 -9.79 -41.43 2.03
C THR A 295 -8.68 -41.05 1.05
N THR A 296 -7.85 -40.06 1.38
CA THR A 296 -6.68 -39.70 0.56
C THR A 296 -5.72 -40.88 0.45
N ARG A 297 -5.46 -41.58 1.56
CA ARG A 297 -4.64 -42.79 1.57
C ARG A 297 -5.23 -43.86 0.65
N SER A 298 -6.53 -44.12 0.74
CA SER A 298 -7.22 -45.13 -0.07
C SER A 298 -7.25 -44.82 -1.57
N ILE A 299 -7.39 -43.54 -1.94
CA ILE A 299 -7.41 -43.08 -3.35
C ILE A 299 -6.04 -43.25 -4.01
N PHE A 300 -4.97 -42.87 -3.29
CA PHE A 300 -3.62 -42.82 -3.86
C PHE A 300 -2.77 -44.06 -3.58
N ALA A 301 -3.24 -44.97 -2.72
CA ALA A 301 -2.69 -46.32 -2.64
C ALA A 301 -2.72 -47.00 -4.02
N THR A 302 -1.78 -47.91 -4.27
CA THR A 302 -1.76 -48.70 -5.51
C THR A 302 -2.37 -50.07 -5.23
N PRO A 303 -3.70 -50.24 -5.38
CA PRO A 303 -4.35 -51.51 -5.11
C PRO A 303 -3.91 -52.58 -6.11
N ASP A 304 -3.84 -53.83 -5.64
CA ASP A 304 -3.70 -54.97 -6.54
C ASP A 304 -5.00 -55.11 -7.34
N SER A 305 -4.89 -55.00 -8.67
CA SER A 305 -6.04 -55.16 -9.57
C SER A 305 -6.29 -56.60 -9.99
N GLY A 306 -5.43 -57.55 -9.56
CA GLY A 306 -5.43 -58.94 -10.00
C GLY A 306 -4.88 -59.16 -11.42
N PHE A 307 -4.64 -58.09 -12.20
CA PHE A 307 -4.07 -58.19 -13.56
C PHE A 307 -2.54 -58.22 -13.55
N VAL A 308 -1.88 -57.63 -12.55
CA VAL A 308 -0.43 -57.56 -12.42
C VAL A 308 -0.06 -58.00 -11.01
N GLN A 309 0.67 -59.11 -10.87
CA GLN A 309 1.21 -59.52 -9.58
C GLN A 309 2.26 -58.50 -9.14
N GLN A 310 2.02 -57.84 -8.02
CA GLN A 310 3.05 -57.03 -7.37
C GLN A 310 4.11 -57.98 -6.81
N GLY A 311 5.34 -57.93 -7.33
CA GLY A 311 6.48 -58.52 -6.64
C GLY A 311 6.69 -57.81 -5.30
N ASN A 312 7.21 -58.51 -4.30
CA ASN A 312 7.42 -58.11 -2.89
C ASN A 312 8.06 -56.73 -2.59
N ASN A 313 8.35 -55.88 -3.58
CA ASN A 313 8.98 -54.57 -3.44
C ASN A 313 8.00 -53.38 -3.36
N ALA A 314 6.67 -53.57 -3.53
CA ALA A 314 5.71 -52.46 -3.51
C ALA A 314 5.37 -51.92 -2.10
N GLN A 315 5.53 -52.74 -1.05
CA GLN A 315 5.27 -52.31 0.34
C GLN A 315 6.33 -51.32 0.88
N ALA A 316 7.51 -51.24 0.26
CA ALA A 316 8.60 -50.37 0.72
C ALA A 316 8.48 -48.91 0.23
N SER A 317 7.74 -48.65 -0.85
CA SER A 317 7.52 -47.30 -1.40
C SER A 317 6.37 -46.55 -0.74
N GLU A 318 5.38 -47.26 -0.19
CA GLU A 318 4.23 -46.66 0.51
C GLU A 318 4.63 -46.03 1.85
N ILE A 319 5.67 -46.57 2.51
CA ILE A 319 6.17 -46.08 3.81
C ILE A 319 7.03 -44.80 3.66
N ARG A 320 7.77 -44.65 2.55
CA ARG A 320 8.72 -43.53 2.37
C ARG A 320 8.08 -42.17 2.07
N ILE A 321 6.91 -42.14 1.45
CA ILE A 321 6.18 -40.88 1.19
C ILE A 321 5.57 -40.35 2.50
N LEU A 322 5.23 -41.24 3.43
CA LEU A 322 4.68 -40.91 4.74
C LEU A 322 5.72 -40.32 5.70
N ASP A 323 6.96 -40.82 5.68
CA ASP A 323 8.05 -40.30 6.52
C ASP A 323 8.47 -38.88 6.10
N GLY A 324 8.44 -38.58 4.80
CA GLY A 324 8.72 -37.23 4.29
C GLY A 324 7.66 -36.20 4.70
N ALA A 325 6.38 -36.57 4.64
CA ALA A 325 5.28 -35.69 5.03
C ALA A 325 5.22 -35.48 6.56
N ARG A 326 5.46 -36.53 7.36
CA ARG A 326 5.54 -36.41 8.83
C ARG A 326 6.75 -35.60 9.28
N ALA A 327 7.91 -35.75 8.63
CA ALA A 327 9.10 -34.95 8.91
C ALA A 327 8.89 -33.46 8.59
N ALA A 328 8.20 -33.15 7.49
CA ALA A 328 7.88 -31.77 7.11
C ALA A 328 6.90 -31.10 8.12
N VAL A 329 5.87 -31.83 8.55
CA VAL A 329 4.91 -31.35 9.55
C VAL A 329 5.56 -31.20 10.93
N ALA A 330 6.46 -32.10 11.31
CA ALA A 330 7.24 -31.98 12.55
C ALA A 330 8.17 -30.76 12.51
N ALA A 331 8.85 -30.50 11.39
CA ALA A 331 9.74 -29.33 11.24
C ALA A 331 8.99 -27.99 11.32
N THR A 332 7.74 -27.94 10.83
CA THR A 332 6.91 -26.72 10.88
C THR A 332 6.36 -26.45 12.29
N LYS A 333 6.22 -27.50 13.11
CA LYS A 333 5.74 -27.38 14.50
C LYS A 333 6.84 -26.88 15.44
N THR A 334 8.09 -27.26 15.18
CA THR A 334 9.26 -26.81 15.98
C THR A 334 9.67 -25.38 15.69
N SER A 335 9.47 -24.87 14.46
CA SER A 335 9.77 -23.46 14.13
C SER A 335 8.76 -22.48 14.73
N ARG A 336 7.54 -22.92 15.04
CA ARG A 336 6.49 -22.10 15.65
C ARG A 336 6.54 -22.03 17.18
N SER A 337 7.38 -22.84 17.83
CA SER A 337 7.56 -22.84 19.29
C SER A 337 8.84 -22.14 19.77
N VAL A 338 9.56 -21.48 18.86
CA VAL A 338 10.84 -20.81 19.14
C VAL A 338 10.80 -19.30 18.81
N GLU A 339 9.62 -18.76 18.47
CA GLU A 339 9.39 -17.30 18.42
C GLU A 339 8.58 -16.82 19.63
#